data_AF-A0AAX3JNU2-F1
#
_entry.id   AF-A0AAX3JNU2-F1
#
_cell.length_a   1.000
_cell.length_b   1.000
_cell.length_c   1.000
_cell.angle_alpha   90.00
_cell.angle_beta   90.00
_cell.angle_gamma   90.00
#
_symmetry.space_group_name_H-M   'P 1'
#
loop_
_entity.id
_entity.type
_entity.pdbx_description
1 polymer ?
#
loop_
_entity_poly.entity_id
_entity_poly.type
_entity_poly.pdbx_seq_one_letter_code
_entity_poly.pdbx_strand_id
1 'polypeptide(L)'
;MDEKCRAFNELRRKLVEFRQEFESQRAIFLPKEMQLRVHFKGALSEIYYPSDLEEIYGALGYDVEVISSLGKVFKKLNFRCLSDGDTKVVTNLLNGLMRVANLIQTLFSDVLNQIKLNMLKSRDINDLKKINLHLIQFIGHIKDLKLKIKASILSSALKKNAAGIVKELKEGILVSHKVMIRNIHDRLFDIVELVELA
;
A
#
# COMPACT_ATOMS: atom_id res chain seq x y z
N MET A 1 14.14 33.03 9.04
CA MET A 1 13.75 32.08 7.98
C MET A 1 12.26 32.26 7.74
N ASP A 2 11.88 32.62 6.51
CA ASP A 2 10.48 32.87 6.12
C ASP A 2 9.57 31.67 6.45
N GLU A 3 8.36 31.92 6.95
CA GLU A 3 7.39 30.88 7.32
C GLU A 3 6.98 30.01 6.14
N LYS A 4 6.86 30.60 4.95
CA LYS A 4 6.61 29.86 3.71
C LYS A 4 7.74 28.89 3.40
N CYS A 5 8.99 29.34 3.51
CA CYS A 5 10.16 28.48 3.35
C CYS A 5 10.17 27.33 4.37
N ARG A 6 9.77 27.57 5.62
CA ARG A 6 9.63 26.50 6.63
C ARG A 6 8.57 25.47 6.23
N ALA A 7 7.38 25.91 5.81
CA ALA A 7 6.30 25.01 5.39
C ALA A 7 6.68 24.16 4.17
N PHE A 8 7.35 24.76 3.18
CA PHE A 8 7.86 24.04 2.01
C PHE A 8 8.94 23.02 2.37
N ASN A 9 9.91 23.42 3.20
CA ASN A 9 10.98 22.52 3.63
C ASN A 9 10.43 21.33 4.44
N GLU A 10 9.41 21.56 5.26
CA GLU A 10 8.73 20.50 6.00
C GLU A 10 8.03 19.50 5.06
N LEU A 11 7.32 19.99 4.03
CA LEU A 11 6.69 19.16 3.01
C LEU A 11 7.72 18.27 2.31
N ARG A 12 8.79 18.88 1.81
CA ARG A 12 9.87 18.18 1.12
C ARG A 12 10.52 17.13 2.02
N ARG A 13 10.81 17.49 3.27
CA ARG A 13 11.40 16.57 4.25
C ARG A 13 10.52 15.34 4.44
N LYS A 14 9.23 15.51 4.74
CA LYS A 14 8.31 14.39 4.97
C LYS A 14 8.19 13.47 3.76
N LEU A 15 8.12 14.05 2.56
CA LEU A 15 8.07 13.27 1.32
C LEU A 15 9.35 12.45 1.11
N VAL A 16 10.51 13.06 1.33
CA VAL A 16 11.81 12.38 1.21
C VAL A 16 11.95 11.28 2.26
N GLU A 17 11.61 11.56 3.52
CA GLU A 17 11.63 10.57 4.61
C GLU A 17 10.73 9.37 4.28
N PHE A 18 9.50 9.62 3.80
CA PHE A 18 8.58 8.56 3.43
C PHE A 18 9.07 7.74 2.24
N ARG A 19 9.66 8.38 1.22
CA ARG A 19 10.25 7.70 0.06
C ARG A 19 11.45 6.85 0.47
N GLN A 20 12.33 7.41 1.30
CA GLN A 20 13.53 6.71 1.77
C GLN A 20 13.19 5.51 2.66
N GLU A 21 12.18 5.63 3.53
CA GLU A 21 11.66 4.51 4.32
C GLU A 21 11.24 3.36 3.39
N PHE A 22 10.47 3.68 2.34
CA PHE A 22 9.97 2.69 1.38
C PHE A 22 11.08 2.02 0.55
N GLU A 23 11.98 2.81 -0.04
CA GLU A 23 13.10 2.29 -0.85
C GLU A 23 14.10 1.50 0.00
N SER A 24 14.32 1.91 1.24
CA SER A 24 15.21 1.18 2.17
C SER A 24 14.63 -0.18 2.52
N GLN A 25 13.31 -0.27 2.77
CA GLN A 25 12.62 -1.54 2.97
C GLN A 25 12.73 -2.44 1.74
N ARG A 26 12.54 -1.87 0.55
CA ARG A 26 12.69 -2.58 -0.73
C ARG A 26 14.10 -3.13 -0.92
N ALA A 27 15.13 -2.31 -0.72
CA ALA A 27 16.52 -2.70 -0.87
C ALA A 27 16.94 -3.84 0.08
N ILE A 28 16.41 -3.85 1.31
CA ILE A 28 16.64 -4.93 2.29
C ILE A 28 15.92 -6.23 1.87
N PHE A 29 14.79 -6.10 1.18
CA PHE A 29 13.94 -7.21 0.77
C PHE A 29 14.43 -7.92 -0.50
N LEU A 30 14.86 -7.17 -1.53
CA LEU A 30 15.25 -7.71 -2.84
C LEU A 30 16.21 -8.92 -2.76
N PRO A 31 17.27 -8.93 -1.93
CA PRO A 31 18.17 -10.09 -1.82
C PRO A 31 17.49 -11.35 -1.26
N LYS A 32 16.38 -11.19 -0.53
CA LYS A 32 15.61 -12.27 0.11
C LYS A 32 14.44 -12.74 -0.74
N GLU A 33 14.01 -11.94 -1.71
CA GLU A 33 12.82 -12.18 -2.53
C GLU A 33 12.83 -13.54 -3.20
N MET A 34 13.94 -13.92 -3.85
CA MET A 34 14.07 -15.22 -4.54
C MET A 34 13.87 -16.43 -3.61
N GLN A 35 14.01 -16.25 -2.30
CA GLN A 35 13.81 -17.30 -1.29
C GLN A 35 12.35 -17.36 -0.82
N LEU A 36 11.57 -16.31 -1.06
CA LEU A 36 10.17 -16.18 -0.69
C LEU A 36 9.30 -16.80 -1.79
N ARG A 37 8.94 -18.08 -1.61
CA ARG A 37 8.12 -18.87 -2.55
C ARG A 37 6.65 -18.45 -2.56
N VAL A 38 6.35 -17.23 -3.00
CA VAL A 38 4.96 -16.77 -3.22
C VAL A 38 4.54 -17.19 -4.61
N HIS A 39 3.59 -18.13 -4.69
CA HIS A 39 3.07 -18.61 -5.96
C HIS A 39 1.55 -18.73 -5.88
N PHE A 40 0.86 -18.14 -6.86
CA PHE A 40 -0.55 -18.37 -7.10
C PHE A 40 -0.76 -19.70 -7.82
N LYS A 41 -1.91 -20.35 -7.61
CA LYS A 41 -2.30 -21.58 -8.31
C LYS A 41 -3.78 -21.49 -8.69
N GLY A 42 -4.17 -22.05 -9.84
CA GLY A 42 -5.58 -22.09 -10.25
C GLY A 42 -6.07 -20.74 -10.77
N ALA A 43 -7.32 -20.36 -10.50
CA ALA A 43 -7.93 -19.15 -11.05
C ALA A 43 -7.10 -17.86 -10.82
N LEU A 44 -6.37 -17.75 -9.70
CA LEU A 44 -5.52 -16.58 -9.47
C LEU A 44 -4.29 -16.51 -10.38
N SER A 45 -3.73 -17.63 -10.85
CA SER A 45 -2.60 -17.59 -11.80
C SER A 45 -3.00 -17.14 -13.21
N GLU A 46 -4.30 -17.04 -13.49
CA GLU A 46 -4.84 -16.52 -14.75
C GLU A 46 -5.11 -15.01 -14.69
N ILE A 47 -5.22 -14.46 -13.48
CA ILE A 47 -5.60 -13.05 -13.24
C ILE A 47 -4.41 -12.24 -12.71
N TYR A 48 -3.52 -12.87 -11.94
CA TYR A 48 -2.33 -12.24 -11.38
C TYR A 48 -1.07 -12.78 -12.03
N TYR A 49 -0.24 -11.86 -12.51
CA TYR A 49 1.04 -12.10 -13.13
C TYR A 49 2.17 -11.95 -12.12
N PRO A 50 3.36 -12.52 -12.38
CA PRO A 50 4.54 -12.30 -11.54
C PRO A 50 4.89 -10.82 -11.34
N SER A 51 4.59 -9.96 -12.32
CA SER A 51 4.78 -8.51 -12.17
C SER A 51 3.97 -7.92 -11.02
N ASP A 52 2.73 -8.38 -10.83
CA ASP A 52 1.81 -7.86 -9.80
C ASP A 52 2.29 -8.12 -8.36
N LEU A 53 3.23 -9.06 -8.20
CA LEU A 53 3.82 -9.38 -6.89
C LEU A 53 4.64 -8.22 -6.34
N GLU A 54 5.29 -7.42 -7.19
CA GLU A 54 6.09 -6.27 -6.72
C GLU A 54 5.18 -5.20 -6.09
N GLU A 55 4.03 -4.90 -6.69
CA GLU A 55 3.04 -4.00 -6.11
C GLU A 55 2.48 -4.56 -4.80
N ILE A 56 2.21 -5.86 -4.74
CA ILE A 56 1.77 -6.52 -3.51
C ILE A 56 2.84 -6.40 -2.42
N TYR A 57 4.11 -6.61 -2.73
CA TYR A 57 5.21 -6.46 -1.78
C TYR A 57 5.36 -5.02 -1.30
N GLY A 58 5.27 -4.05 -2.21
CA GLY A 58 5.26 -2.63 -1.87
C GLY A 58 4.11 -2.24 -0.93
N ALA A 59 2.90 -2.73 -1.21
CA ALA A 59 1.74 -2.51 -0.34
C ALA A 59 1.94 -3.10 1.07
N LEU A 60 2.68 -4.20 1.18
CA LEU A 60 3.06 -4.84 2.44
C LEU A 60 4.31 -4.21 3.08
N GLY A 61 4.89 -3.17 2.48
CA GLY A 61 6.10 -2.51 2.96
C GLY A 61 7.33 -3.40 2.91
N TYR A 62 7.36 -4.36 1.99
CA TYR A 62 8.47 -5.31 1.82
C TYR A 62 8.82 -6.09 3.10
N ASP A 63 7.85 -6.26 4.01
CA ASP A 63 8.03 -6.99 5.27
C ASP A 63 8.17 -8.50 4.96
N VAL A 64 9.39 -9.02 5.11
CA VAL A 64 9.76 -10.40 4.83
C VAL A 64 8.90 -11.40 5.59
N GLU A 65 8.56 -11.12 6.85
CA GLU A 65 7.76 -12.01 7.69
C GLU A 65 6.33 -12.11 7.15
N VAL A 66 5.76 -10.97 6.78
CA VAL A 66 4.40 -10.86 6.24
C VAL A 66 4.31 -11.51 4.87
N ILE A 67 5.26 -11.22 3.99
CA ILE A 67 5.31 -11.77 2.62
C ILE A 67 5.54 -13.29 2.66
N SER A 68 6.41 -13.78 3.53
CA SER A 68 6.58 -15.22 3.77
C SER A 68 5.28 -15.87 4.26
N SER A 69 4.58 -15.20 5.17
CA SER A 69 3.29 -15.67 5.70
C SER A 69 2.19 -15.66 4.64
N LEU A 70 2.19 -14.67 3.74
CA LEU A 70 1.31 -14.64 2.57
C LEU A 70 1.57 -15.83 1.64
N GLY A 71 2.84 -16.18 1.39
CA GLY A 71 3.20 -17.39 0.64
C GLY A 71 2.66 -18.67 1.30
N LYS A 72 2.70 -18.75 2.64
CA LYS A 72 2.10 -19.88 3.39
C LYS A 72 0.58 -19.92 3.25
N VAL A 73 -0.08 -18.76 3.27
CA VAL A 73 -1.52 -18.63 3.03
C VAL A 73 -1.87 -19.17 1.65
N PHE A 74 -1.22 -18.69 0.59
CA PHE A 74 -1.52 -19.12 -0.78
C PHE A 74 -1.15 -20.58 -1.06
N LYS A 75 -0.11 -21.12 -0.42
CA LYS A 75 0.21 -22.56 -0.52
C LYS A 75 -0.92 -23.46 -0.01
N LYS A 76 -1.69 -23.00 0.98
CA LYS A 76 -2.83 -23.73 1.57
C LYS A 76 -4.15 -23.52 0.81
N LEU A 77 -4.20 -22.53 -0.08
CA LEU A 77 -5.37 -22.21 -0.89
C LEU A 77 -5.22 -22.83 -2.28
N ASN A 78 -6.05 -23.82 -2.60
CA ASN A 78 -6.17 -24.33 -3.96
C ASN A 78 -7.38 -23.68 -4.64
N PHE A 79 -7.14 -22.63 -5.43
CA PHE A 79 -8.21 -21.87 -6.08
C PHE A 79 -8.98 -22.64 -7.16
N ARG A 80 -8.53 -23.83 -7.57
CA ARG A 80 -9.35 -24.73 -8.40
C ARG A 80 -10.50 -25.39 -7.63
N CYS A 81 -10.40 -25.42 -6.29
CA CYS A 81 -11.36 -26.10 -5.41
C CYS A 81 -12.05 -25.13 -4.44
N LEU A 82 -11.70 -23.85 -4.48
CA LEU A 82 -12.37 -22.82 -3.70
C LEU A 82 -13.68 -22.43 -4.38
N SER A 83 -14.68 -22.07 -3.58
CA SER A 83 -15.90 -21.48 -4.11
C SER A 83 -15.62 -20.14 -4.78
N ASP A 84 -16.48 -19.72 -5.71
CA ASP A 84 -16.37 -18.40 -6.34
C ASP A 84 -16.38 -17.26 -5.30
N GLY A 85 -17.20 -17.42 -4.26
CA GLY A 85 -17.28 -16.45 -3.15
C GLY A 85 -15.96 -16.32 -2.39
N ASP A 86 -15.30 -17.45 -2.11
CA ASP A 86 -14.02 -17.48 -1.40
C ASP A 86 -12.87 -16.95 -2.28
N THR A 87 -12.88 -17.30 -3.57
CA THR A 87 -11.93 -16.77 -4.56
C THR A 87 -12.05 -15.25 -4.67
N LYS A 88 -13.28 -14.72 -4.64
CA LYS A 88 -13.55 -13.27 -4.63
C LYS A 88 -13.00 -12.58 -3.39
N VAL A 89 -13.02 -13.22 -2.22
CA VAL A 89 -12.43 -12.66 -0.99
C VAL A 89 -10.94 -12.40 -1.17
N VAL A 90 -10.20 -13.39 -1.67
CA VAL A 90 -8.75 -13.28 -1.87
C VAL A 90 -8.42 -12.30 -2.99
N THR A 91 -9.17 -12.35 -4.10
CA THR A 91 -9.02 -11.42 -5.23
C THR A 91 -9.20 -9.96 -4.77
N ASN A 92 -10.21 -9.68 -3.94
CA ASN A 92 -10.44 -8.34 -3.43
C ASN A 92 -9.33 -7.84 -2.49
N LEU A 93 -8.73 -8.74 -1.69
CA LEU A 93 -7.55 -8.39 -0.89
C LEU A 93 -6.40 -7.97 -1.79
N LEU A 94 -6.04 -8.80 -2.78
CA LEU A 94 -4.92 -8.56 -3.68
C LEU A 94 -5.11 -7.27 -4.49
N ASN A 95 -6.30 -7.07 -5.07
CA ASN A 95 -6.66 -5.81 -5.74
C ASN A 95 -6.54 -4.59 -4.80
N GLY A 96 -6.92 -4.76 -3.53
CA GLY A 96 -6.77 -3.71 -2.52
C GLY A 96 -5.30 -3.35 -2.26
N LEU A 97 -4.42 -4.35 -2.17
CA LEU A 97 -2.97 -4.13 -2.02
C LEU A 97 -2.39 -3.40 -3.22
N MET A 98 -2.68 -3.89 -4.44
CA MET A 98 -2.23 -3.22 -5.67
C MET A 98 -2.70 -1.77 -5.74
N ARG A 99 -3.96 -1.50 -5.35
CA ARG A 99 -4.48 -0.13 -5.32
C ARG A 99 -3.71 0.76 -4.34
N VAL A 100 -3.31 0.25 -3.17
CA VAL A 100 -2.48 1.00 -2.21
C VAL A 100 -1.10 1.29 -2.79
N ALA A 101 -0.47 0.29 -3.41
CA ALA A 101 0.82 0.47 -4.07
C ALA A 101 0.75 1.54 -5.16
N ASN A 102 -0.29 1.50 -5.99
CA ASN A 102 -0.52 2.50 -7.03
C ASN A 102 -0.71 3.89 -6.45
N LEU A 103 -1.49 4.05 -5.37
CA LEU A 103 -1.66 5.36 -4.71
C LEU A 103 -0.34 5.93 -4.19
N ILE A 104 0.53 5.08 -3.63
CA ILE A 104 1.87 5.49 -3.18
C ILE A 104 2.74 5.90 -4.37
N GLN A 105 2.72 5.13 -5.46
CA GLN A 105 3.48 5.44 -6.67
C GLN A 105 3.01 6.76 -7.31
N THR A 106 1.69 6.96 -7.45
CA THR A 106 1.11 8.20 -7.97
C THR A 106 1.52 9.41 -7.14
N LEU A 107 1.53 9.31 -5.81
CA LEU A 107 2.00 10.40 -4.95
C LEU A 107 3.43 10.85 -5.31
N PHE A 108 4.34 9.90 -5.54
CA PHE A 108 5.75 10.21 -5.80
C PHE A 108 6.04 10.59 -7.26
N SER A 109 5.41 9.91 -8.21
CA SER A 109 5.75 10.00 -9.63
C SER A 109 4.97 11.11 -10.33
N ASP A 110 3.72 11.32 -9.92
CA ASP A 110 2.80 12.21 -10.65
C ASP A 110 2.51 13.48 -9.86
N VAL A 111 2.16 13.34 -8.57
CA VAL A 111 1.62 14.44 -7.77
C VAL A 111 2.70 15.31 -7.14
N LEU A 112 3.64 14.72 -6.41
CA LEU A 112 4.72 15.45 -5.72
C LEU A 112 6.09 15.14 -6.33
N ASN A 113 6.15 15.07 -7.66
CA ASN A 113 7.41 14.92 -8.38
C ASN A 113 8.26 16.21 -8.33
N GLN A 114 9.49 16.12 -8.85
CA GLN A 114 10.45 17.22 -8.78
C GLN A 114 9.96 18.51 -9.46
N ILE A 115 9.16 18.39 -10.53
CA ILE A 115 8.61 19.54 -11.25
C ILE A 115 7.55 20.21 -10.39
N LYS A 116 6.56 19.45 -9.89
CA LYS A 116 5.50 19.95 -9.03
C LYS A 116 6.03 20.54 -7.72
N LEU A 117 7.02 19.91 -7.10
CA LEU A 117 7.70 20.47 -5.92
C LEU A 117 8.39 21.81 -6.22
N ASN A 118 8.94 22.02 -7.41
CA ASN A 118 9.52 23.31 -7.76
C ASN A 118 8.44 24.39 -7.92
N MET A 119 7.29 24.06 -8.49
CA MET A 119 6.14 24.98 -8.60
C MET A 119 5.59 25.36 -7.22
N LEU A 120 5.56 24.43 -6.27
CA LEU A 120 5.08 24.70 -4.90
C LEU A 120 5.93 25.71 -4.12
N LYS A 121 7.17 26.03 -4.54
CA LYS A 121 8.00 27.05 -3.87
C LYS A 121 7.38 28.45 -3.89
N SER A 122 6.61 28.77 -4.94
CA SER A 122 5.92 30.05 -5.08
C SER A 122 4.52 30.05 -4.49
N ARG A 123 4.03 28.93 -3.98
CA ARG A 123 2.66 28.78 -3.47
C ARG A 123 2.43 29.53 -2.15
N ASP A 124 1.17 29.89 -1.88
CA ASP A 124 0.77 30.48 -0.61
C ASP A 124 1.04 29.53 0.57
N ILE A 125 1.34 30.13 1.73
CA ILE A 125 1.64 29.39 2.95
C ILE A 125 0.47 28.53 3.43
N ASN A 126 -0.78 28.98 3.25
CA ASN A 126 -1.94 28.22 3.71
C ASN A 126 -2.14 26.96 2.88
N ASP A 127 -1.92 27.05 1.57
CA ASP A 127 -1.96 25.89 0.68
C ASP A 127 -0.85 24.90 1.02
N LEU A 128 0.38 25.37 1.26
CA LEU A 128 1.49 24.52 1.70
C LEU A 128 1.19 23.82 3.05
N LYS A 129 0.52 24.50 3.99
CA LYS A 129 0.09 23.89 5.26
C LYS A 129 -0.98 22.81 5.06
N LYS A 130 -1.95 23.04 4.16
CA LYS A 130 -2.98 22.05 3.81
C LYS A 130 -2.36 20.82 3.13
N ILE A 131 -1.51 21.02 2.13
CA ILE A 131 -0.78 19.92 1.46
C ILE A 131 0.01 19.10 2.49
N ASN A 132 0.73 19.77 3.41
CA ASN A 132 1.43 19.10 4.50
C ASN A 132 0.52 18.24 5.38
N LEU A 133 -0.64 18.77 5.76
CA LEU A 133 -1.61 18.07 6.60
C LEU A 133 -2.15 16.83 5.87
N HIS A 134 -2.56 16.97 4.62
CA HIS A 134 -3.07 15.85 3.82
C HIS A 134 -1.99 14.79 3.58
N LEU A 135 -0.73 15.19 3.36
CA LEU A 135 0.39 14.25 3.25
C LEU A 135 0.61 13.46 4.53
N ILE A 136 0.58 14.13 5.70
CA ILE A 136 0.69 13.43 7.00
C ILE A 136 -0.44 12.41 7.16
N GLN A 137 -1.68 12.81 6.86
CA GLN A 137 -2.84 11.94 6.96
C GLN A 137 -2.76 10.77 5.98
N PHE A 138 -2.33 11.01 4.74
CA PHE A 138 -2.09 9.98 3.73
C PHE A 138 -1.09 8.93 4.23
N ILE A 139 0.08 9.37 4.71
CA ILE A 139 1.12 8.49 5.25
C ILE A 139 0.60 7.72 6.47
N GLY A 140 -0.10 8.40 7.39
CA GLY A 140 -0.69 7.79 8.58
C GLY A 140 -1.68 6.68 8.21
N HIS A 141 -2.60 6.95 7.30
CA HIS A 141 -3.58 5.96 6.83
C HIS A 141 -2.92 4.75 6.17
N ILE A 142 -1.82 4.93 5.42
CA ILE A 142 -1.06 3.81 4.86
C ILE A 142 -0.43 2.97 5.98
N LYS A 143 0.20 3.60 6.97
CA LYS A 143 0.84 2.89 8.09
C LYS A 143 -0.18 2.09 8.89
N ASP A 144 -1.33 2.67 9.20
CA ASP A 144 -2.43 1.98 9.89
C ASP A 144 -2.98 0.80 9.08
N LEU A 145 -3.16 0.99 7.78
CA LEU A 145 -3.62 -0.05 6.87
C LEU A 145 -2.63 -1.22 6.82
N LYS A 146 -1.33 -0.92 6.67
CA LYS A 146 -0.25 -1.92 6.68
C LYS A 146 -0.25 -2.76 7.94
N LEU A 147 -0.40 -2.14 9.12
CA LEU A 147 -0.45 -2.85 10.39
C LEU A 147 -1.63 -3.84 10.46
N LYS A 148 -2.82 -3.42 9.99
CA LYS A 148 -4.00 -4.28 9.97
C LYS A 148 -3.85 -5.44 8.99
N ILE A 149 -3.36 -5.17 7.78
CA ILE A 149 -3.06 -6.21 6.78
C ILE A 149 -2.07 -7.22 7.36
N LYS A 150 -0.97 -6.74 7.95
CA LYS A 150 0.06 -7.57 8.58
C LYS A 150 -0.59 -8.49 9.61
N ALA A 151 -1.36 -7.97 10.55
CA ALA A 151 -2.02 -8.77 11.57
C ALA A 151 -2.95 -9.85 10.96
N SER A 152 -3.74 -9.49 9.95
CA SER A 152 -4.64 -10.43 9.28
C SER A 152 -3.93 -11.51 8.49
N ILE A 153 -2.85 -11.18 7.75
CA ILE A 153 -2.06 -12.17 7.01
C ILE A 153 -1.39 -13.15 7.98
N LEU A 154 -0.79 -12.64 9.05
CA LEU A 154 -0.15 -13.47 10.08
C LEU A 154 -1.17 -14.41 10.75
N SER A 155 -2.32 -13.88 11.16
CA SER A 155 -3.40 -14.70 11.75
C SER A 155 -3.92 -15.77 10.77
N SER A 156 -4.09 -15.39 9.50
CA SER A 156 -4.55 -16.31 8.45
C SER A 156 -3.54 -17.42 8.19
N ALA A 157 -2.24 -17.12 8.24
CA ALA A 157 -1.19 -18.11 8.05
C ALA A 157 -1.19 -19.22 9.10
N LEU A 158 -1.71 -18.95 10.32
CA LEU A 158 -1.83 -19.92 11.41
C LEU A 158 -2.99 -20.92 11.20
N LYS A 159 -3.93 -20.63 10.30
CA LYS A 159 -5.09 -21.51 10.08
C LYS A 159 -4.68 -22.82 9.40
N LYS A 160 -5.35 -23.91 9.78
CA LYS A 160 -5.01 -25.27 9.33
C LYS A 160 -5.57 -25.61 7.94
N ASN A 161 -6.67 -24.99 7.53
CA ASN A 161 -7.38 -25.32 6.29
C ASN A 161 -7.85 -24.06 5.54
N ALA A 162 -8.23 -24.23 4.27
CA ALA A 162 -8.65 -23.15 3.38
C ALA A 162 -9.86 -22.37 3.91
N ALA A 163 -10.87 -23.06 4.44
CA ALA A 163 -12.08 -22.42 4.98
C ALA A 163 -11.76 -21.47 6.15
N GLY A 164 -10.89 -21.89 7.08
CA GLY A 164 -10.45 -21.06 8.19
C GLY A 164 -9.61 -19.85 7.74
N ILE A 165 -8.78 -20.01 6.71
CA ILE A 165 -8.03 -18.92 6.09
C ILE A 165 -8.99 -17.88 5.51
N VAL A 166 -9.92 -18.31 4.66
CA VAL A 166 -10.83 -17.38 3.97
C VAL A 166 -11.73 -16.66 4.97
N LYS A 167 -12.21 -17.37 6.00
CA LYS A 167 -12.97 -16.75 7.10
C LYS A 167 -12.17 -15.63 7.77
N GLU A 168 -10.91 -15.89 8.13
CA GLU A 168 -10.04 -14.91 8.78
C GLU A 168 -9.75 -13.71 7.88
N LEU A 169 -9.46 -13.94 6.59
CA LEU A 169 -9.26 -12.87 5.61
C LEU A 169 -10.53 -12.03 5.44
N LYS A 170 -11.70 -12.66 5.43
CA LYS A 170 -12.99 -11.97 5.29
C LYS A 170 -13.31 -11.09 6.50
N GLU A 171 -13.08 -11.61 7.71
CA GLU A 171 -13.37 -10.91 8.97
C GLU A 171 -12.35 -9.80 9.26
N GLY A 172 -11.06 -10.05 8.99
CA GLY A 172 -9.99 -9.09 9.30
C GLY A 172 -9.83 -7.97 8.27
N ILE A 173 -9.96 -8.29 6.97
CA ILE A 173 -9.46 -7.43 5.89
C ILE A 173 -10.60 -6.70 5.18
N LEU A 174 -11.62 -7.39 4.69
CA LEU A 174 -12.50 -6.82 3.66
C LEU A 174 -13.36 -5.64 4.14
N VAL A 175 -13.78 -5.65 5.41
CA VAL A 175 -14.63 -4.58 5.95
C VAL A 175 -13.81 -3.32 6.26
N SER A 176 -12.59 -3.49 6.78
CA SER A 176 -11.70 -2.39 7.16
C SER A 176 -10.95 -1.80 5.96
N HIS A 177 -10.57 -2.63 4.98
CA HIS A 177 -9.81 -2.22 3.79
C HIS A 177 -10.51 -1.17 2.96
N LYS A 178 -11.79 -1.38 2.62
CA LYS A 178 -12.46 -0.52 1.65
C LYS A 178 -12.55 0.92 2.15
N VAL A 179 -12.86 1.11 3.43
CA VAL A 179 -12.92 2.43 4.06
C VAL A 179 -11.54 3.06 4.14
N MET A 180 -10.51 2.29 4.53
CA MET A 180 -9.15 2.81 4.66
C MET A 180 -8.54 3.20 3.31
N ILE A 181 -8.70 2.37 2.28
CA ILE A 181 -8.24 2.66 0.93
C ILE A 181 -8.94 3.90 0.38
N ARG A 182 -10.25 4.06 0.65
CA ARG A 182 -10.97 5.29 0.31
C ARG A 182 -10.37 6.50 1.02
N ASN A 183 -10.12 6.43 2.33
CA ASN A 183 -9.49 7.54 3.06
C ASN A 183 -8.10 7.90 2.50
N ILE A 184 -7.29 6.91 2.12
CA ILE A 184 -5.99 7.15 1.46
C ILE A 184 -6.19 7.85 0.12
N HIS A 185 -7.12 7.35 -0.68
CA HIS A 185 -7.47 7.95 -1.97
C HIS A 185 -7.96 9.39 -1.83
N ASP A 186 -8.87 9.65 -0.90
CA ASP A 186 -9.43 11.00 -0.66
C ASP A 186 -8.31 11.98 -0.28
N ARG A 187 -7.36 11.56 0.56
CA ARG A 187 -6.20 12.41 0.91
C ARG A 187 -5.26 12.64 -0.25
N LEU A 188 -5.05 11.65 -1.12
CA LEU A 188 -4.28 11.87 -2.34
C LEU A 188 -5.00 12.87 -3.26
N PHE A 189 -6.31 12.74 -3.39
CA PHE A 189 -7.13 13.64 -4.20
C PHE A 189 -7.09 15.08 -3.68
N ASP A 190 -7.21 15.28 -2.36
CA ASP A 190 -7.05 16.62 -1.73
C ASP A 190 -5.67 17.24 -2.05
N ILE A 191 -4.61 16.43 -2.06
CA ILE A 191 -3.26 16.89 -2.44
C ILE A 191 -3.24 17.27 -3.93
N VAL A 192 -3.80 16.42 -4.80
CA VAL A 192 -3.86 16.66 -6.25
C VAL A 192 -4.55 17.98 -6.55
N GLU A 193 -5.73 18.23 -5.96
CA GLU A 193 -6.45 19.49 -6.18
C GLU A 193 -5.58 20.70 -5.82
N LEU A 194 -4.90 20.67 -4.68
CA LEU A 194 -4.06 21.78 -4.23
C LEU A 194 -2.77 21.95 -5.06
N VAL A 195 -2.28 20.88 -5.68
CA VAL A 195 -1.05 20.88 -6.48
C VAL A 195 -1.32 21.21 -7.96
N GLU A 196 -2.46 20.79 -8.50
CA GLU A 196 -2.85 21.02 -9.91
C GLU A 196 -3.55 22.38 -10.12
N LEU A 197 -4.16 22.96 -9.09
CA LEU A 197 -4.67 24.34 -9.13
C LEU A 197 -3.54 25.39 -9.02
N ALA A 198 -2.30 25.02 -9.34
CA ALA A 198 -1.09 25.85 -9.22
C ALA A 198 -0.39 26.12 -10.54
#